data_AF-A0A4Q3KHN7-F1
#
_entry.id   AF-A0A4Q3KHN7-F1
#
_cell.length_a   1.000
_cell.length_b   1.000
_cell.length_c   1.000
_cell.angle_alpha   90.00
_cell.angle_beta   90.00
_cell.angle_gamma   90.00
#
_symmetry.space_group_name_H-M   'P 1'
#
loop_
_entity.id
_entity.type
_entity.pdbx_description
1 polymer ?
#
loop_
_entity_poly.entity_id
_entity_poly.type
_entity_poly.pdbx_seq_one_letter_code
_entity_poly.pdbx_strand_id
1 'polypeptide(L)' 'MRADATAVHIAQLCRDALSHRFYGVCVNSRWLGTARQALGHAGPRLVGVIGFPLGACGTAVKAYAAADAVARG' A
#
# COMPACT_ATOMS: atom_id res chain seq x y z
N MET A 1 -3.83 -8.39 -4.61
CA MET A 1 -4.67 -7.36 -3.96
C MET A 1 -6.06 -7.91 -3.71
N ARG A 2 -6.28 -8.46 -2.53
CA ARG A 2 -7.55 -9.04 -2.14
C ARG A 2 -8.44 -8.00 -1.45
N ALA A 3 -9.74 -8.02 -1.70
CA ALA A 3 -10.69 -7.07 -1.12
C ALA A 3 -10.90 -7.31 0.38
N ASP A 4 -10.79 -8.56 0.83
CA ASP A 4 -10.88 -9.04 2.21
C ASP A 4 -9.53 -8.98 2.96
N ALA A 5 -8.54 -8.23 2.44
CA ALA A 5 -7.29 -8.01 3.16
C ALA A 5 -7.57 -7.37 4.53
N THR A 6 -6.91 -7.87 5.57
CA THR A 6 -7.00 -7.36 6.95
C THR A 6 -5.64 -6.82 7.38
N ALA A 7 -5.59 -6.09 8.51
CA ALA A 7 -4.33 -5.59 9.05
C ALA A 7 -3.32 -6.73 9.33
N VAL A 8 -3.82 -7.90 9.76
CA VAL A 8 -3.00 -9.10 10.00
C VAL A 8 -2.36 -9.59 8.70
N HIS A 9 -3.12 -9.66 7.60
CA HIS A 9 -2.61 -10.04 6.28
C HIS A 9 -1.51 -9.07 5.80
N ILE A 10 -1.69 -7.75 6.02
CA ILE A 10 -0.69 -6.74 5.64
C ILE A 10 0.58 -6.88 6.48
N ALA A 11 0.45 -7.11 7.79
CA ALA A 11 1.60 -7.31 8.67
C ALA A 11 2.40 -8.57 8.29
N GLN A 12 1.71 -9.67 7.94
CA GLN A 12 2.35 -10.88 7.40
C GLN A 12 3.11 -10.58 6.12
N LEU A 13 2.44 -9.95 5.13
CA LEU A 13 3.06 -9.55 3.87
C LEU A 13 4.34 -8.72 4.07
N CYS A 14 4.33 -7.78 5.01
CA CYS A 14 5.49 -6.95 5.30
C CYS A 14 6.64 -7.74 5.93
N ARG A 15 6.34 -8.68 6.84
CA ARG A 15 7.36 -9.56 7.43
C ARG A 15 8.00 -10.48 6.41
N ASP A 16 7.20 -11.03 5.49
CA ASP A 16 7.70 -11.89 4.42
C ASP A 16 8.60 -11.07 3.49
N ALA A 17 8.18 -9.85 3.15
CA ALA A 17 8.97 -8.95 2.31
C ALA A 17 10.33 -8.58 2.92
N LEU A 18 10.39 -8.37 4.24
CA LEU A 18 11.64 -8.14 4.96
C LEU A 18 12.52 -9.39 5.00
N SER A 19 11.94 -10.54 5.35
CA SER A 19 12.66 -11.83 5.46
C SER A 19 13.28 -12.25 4.13
N HIS A 20 12.53 -12.09 3.04
CA HIS A 20 12.96 -12.47 1.70
C HIS A 20 13.66 -11.34 0.94
N ARG A 21 13.84 -10.16 1.55
CA ARG A 21 14.47 -8.98 0.95
C ARG A 21 13.86 -8.60 -0.40
N PHE A 22 12.54 -8.57 -0.45
CA PHE A 22 11.84 -8.15 -1.66
C PHE A 22 12.16 -6.70 -2.01
N TYR A 23 12.13 -6.41 -3.31
CA TYR A 23 12.33 -5.05 -3.80
C TYR A 23 11.24 -4.10 -3.29
N GLY A 24 9.99 -4.56 -3.26
CA GLY A 24 8.87 -3.75 -2.80
C GLY A 24 7.60 -4.53 -2.48
N VAL A 25 6.67 -3.84 -1.83
CA VAL A 25 5.37 -4.32 -1.38
C VAL A 25 4.30 -3.46 -2.02
N CYS A 26 3.33 -4.09 -2.70
CA CYS A 26 2.23 -3.41 -3.36
C CYS A 26 0.90 -3.68 -2.63
N VAL A 27 0.25 -2.62 -2.13
CA VAL A 27 -0.98 -2.69 -1.33
C VAL A 27 -2.02 -1.68 -1.80
N ASN A 28 -3.29 -1.89 -1.42
CA ASN A 28 -4.31 -0.86 -1.62
C ASN A 28 -3.94 0.37 -0.76
N SER A 29 -4.16 1.57 -1.28
CA SER A 29 -3.76 2.83 -0.62
C SER A 29 -4.21 2.96 0.83
N ARG A 30 -5.35 2.33 1.21
CA ARG A 30 -5.81 2.31 2.61
C ARG A 30 -4.81 1.71 3.60
N TRP A 31 -3.92 0.85 3.12
CA TRP A 31 -2.97 0.09 3.94
C TRP A 31 -1.57 0.70 3.97
N LEU A 32 -1.34 1.83 3.30
CA LEU A 32 -0.01 2.44 3.19
C LEU A 32 0.60 2.73 4.56
N GLY A 33 -0.14 3.41 5.44
CA GLY A 33 0.36 3.73 6.79
C GLY A 33 0.71 2.49 7.61
N THR A 34 -0.17 1.48 7.61
CA THR A 34 0.08 0.19 8.30
C THR A 34 1.31 -0.53 7.74
N ALA A 35 1.44 -0.57 6.41
CA ALA A 35 2.57 -1.22 5.75
C ALA A 35 3.87 -0.46 6.01
N ARG A 36 3.85 0.88 6.00
CA ARG A 36 5.04 1.69 6.30
C ARG A 36 5.49 1.54 7.73
N GLN A 37 4.56 1.52 8.68
CA GLN A 37 4.89 1.27 10.09
C GLN A 37 5.53 -0.11 10.26
N ALA A 38 5.06 -1.12 9.54
CA ALA A 38 5.61 -2.48 9.61
C ALA A 38 6.96 -2.63 8.90
N LEU A 39 7.17 -1.98 7.75
CA LEU A 39 8.41 -2.07 6.96
C LEU A 39 9.53 -1.16 7.49
N GLY A 40 9.18 -0.07 8.17
CA GLY A 40 10.10 0.99 8.54
C GLY A 40 10.63 1.77 7.34
N HIS A 41 11.44 2.81 7.59
CA HIS A 41 11.96 3.68 6.53
C HIS A 41 13.08 3.07 5.68
N ALA A 42 13.77 2.04 6.18
CA ALA A 42 14.85 1.35 5.48
C ALA A 42 14.40 0.03 4.80
N GLY A 43 13.10 -0.28 4.87
CA GLY A 43 12.54 -1.50 4.31
C GLY A 43 12.33 -1.45 2.79
N PRO A 44 11.74 -2.53 2.22
CA PRO A 44 11.29 -2.61 0.84
C PRO A 44 10.47 -1.39 0.38
N ARG A 45 10.54 -1.07 -0.92
CA ARG A 45 9.76 0.02 -1.52
C ARG A 45 8.27 -0.23 -1.33
N LEU A 46 7.53 0.77 -0.85
CA LEU A 46 6.08 0.66 -0.68
C LEU A 46 5.36 1.28 -1.88
N VAL A 47 4.44 0.51 -2.48
CA VAL A 47 3.62 0.92 -3.63
C VAL A 47 2.14 0.84 -3.26
N GLY A 48 1.41 1.94 -3.48
CA GLY A 48 -0.03 2.03 -3.26
C GLY A 48 -0.78 2.16 -4.58
N VAL A 49 -1.80 1.32 -4.82
CA VAL A 49 -2.70 1.52 -5.98
C VAL A 49 -3.88 2.42 -5.63
N ILE A 50 -4.28 3.23 -6.61
CA ILE A 50 -5.41 4.16 -6.51
C ILE A 50 -6.50 3.76 -7.49
N GLY A 51 -7.73 3.65 -7.02
CA GLY A 51 -8.90 3.30 -7.84
C GLY A 51 -8.89 1.87 -8.40
N PHE A 52 -7.88 1.05 -8.13
CA PHE A 52 -7.80 -0.32 -8.62
C PHE A 52 -8.85 -1.24 -7.95
N PRO A 53 -9.43 -2.23 -8.68
CA PRO A 53 -9.16 -2.56 -10.08
C PRO A 53 -9.96 -1.73 -11.10
N LEU A 54 -11.13 -1.23 -10.72
CA LEU A 54 -12.09 -0.68 -11.69
C LEU A 54 -11.68 0.68 -12.26
N GLY A 55 -11.16 1.57 -11.41
CA GLY A 55 -10.69 2.89 -11.80
C GLY A 55 -11.80 3.81 -12.34
N ALA A 56 -13.08 3.49 -12.12
CA ALA A 56 -14.22 4.20 -12.69
C ALA A 56 -14.62 5.43 -11.85
N CYS A 57 -13.69 6.34 -11.61
CA CYS A 57 -13.92 7.62 -10.92
C CYS A 57 -13.27 8.77 -11.68
N GLY A 58 -13.79 9.99 -11.47
CA GLY A 58 -13.30 11.19 -12.14
C GLY A 58 -11.86 11.54 -11.78
N THR A 59 -11.16 12.22 -12.69
CA THR A 59 -9.74 12.58 -12.56
C THR A 59 -9.43 13.33 -11.26
N ALA A 60 -10.28 14.28 -10.86
CA ALA A 60 -10.08 15.04 -9.62
C ALA A 60 -10.06 14.13 -8.37
N VAL A 61 -10.94 13.12 -8.33
CA VAL A 61 -11.00 12.15 -7.22
C VAL A 61 -9.73 11.29 -7.19
N LYS A 62 -9.27 10.81 -8.36
CA LYS A 62 -8.02 10.05 -8.45
C LYS A 62 -6.80 10.88 -8.02
N ALA A 63 -6.73 12.12 -8.46
CA ALA A 63 -5.64 13.03 -8.13
C ALA A 63 -5.57 13.31 -6.62
N TYR A 64 -6.72 13.60 -6.00
CA TYR A 64 -6.82 13.78 -4.55
C TYR A 64 -6.36 12.53 -3.79
N ALA A 65 -6.91 11.36 -4.13
CA ALA A 65 -6.55 10.11 -3.47
C ALA A 65 -5.06 9.74 -3.64
N ALA A 66 -4.47 10.07 -4.78
CA ALA A 66 -3.03 9.88 -5.01
C ALA A 66 -2.18 10.84 -4.15
N ALA A 67 -2.54 12.12 -4.08
CA ALA A 67 -1.83 13.08 -3.24
C ALA A 67 -1.90 12.71 -1.75
N ASP A 68 -3.08 12.29 -1.31
CA ASP A 68 -3.31 11.81 0.05
C ASP A 68 -2.51 10.53 0.36
N ALA A 69 -2.43 9.59 -0.59
CA ALA A 69 -1.61 8.39 -0.44
C ALA A 69 -0.12 8.70 -0.31
N VAL A 70 0.40 9.71 -1.02
CA VAL A 70 1.78 10.18 -0.88
C VAL A 70 2.01 10.78 0.52
N ALA A 71 1.05 11.55 1.04
CA ALA A 71 1.16 12.18 2.36
C ALA A 71 1.14 11.17 3.52
N ARG A 72 0.32 10.11 3.43
CA ARG A 72 0.23 9.04 4.45
C ARG A 72 1.35 7.99 4.34
N GLY A 73 2.18 8.11 3.31
CA GLY A 73 3.18 7.14 2.87
C GLY A 73 4.01 6.56 3.98
#